data_AF-A0A913YT52-F1
#
_entry.id   AF-A0A913YT52-F1
#
_cell.length_a   1.000
_cell.length_b   1.000
_cell.length_c   1.000
_cell.angle_alpha   90.00
_cell.angle_beta   90.00
_cell.angle_gamma   90.00
#
_symmetry.space_group_name_H-M   'P 1'
#
loop_
_entity.id
_entity.type
_entity.pdbx_description
1 polymer ?
#
loop_
_entity_poly.entity_id
_entity_poly.type
_entity_poly.pdbx_seq_one_letter_code
_entity_poly.pdbx_strand_id
1 'polypeptide(L)' 'MAAAMAHNPHLIDEKLQEKARKWQQLQSKRYSEKRKFGFVEAQKEDMPPEHVRKIIRDQGDMSSRKYRHDKRVYLG' A
#
# COMPACT_ATOMS: atom_id res chain seq x y z
N MET A 1 -20.68 -50.04 -23.80
CA MET A 1 -19.23 -49.72 -23.75
C MET A 1 -19.10 -48.21 -23.64
N ALA A 2 -18.73 -47.72 -22.46
CA ALA A 2 -18.71 -46.30 -22.13
C ALA A 2 -17.56 -45.57 -22.83
N ALA A 3 -17.84 -44.36 -23.31
CA ALA A 3 -16.92 -43.49 -24.04
C ALA A 3 -15.70 -43.13 -23.18
N ALA A 4 -14.51 -43.50 -23.66
CA ALA A 4 -13.24 -43.05 -23.10
C ALA A 4 -13.09 -41.55 -23.41
N MET A 5 -13.37 -40.73 -22.40
CA MET A 5 -13.11 -39.29 -22.42
C MET A 5 -11.60 -39.09 -22.63
N ALA A 6 -11.23 -38.49 -23.76
CA ALA A 6 -9.85 -38.12 -24.06
C ALA A 6 -9.38 -37.07 -23.04
N HIS A 7 -8.68 -37.53 -22.02
CA HIS A 7 -7.96 -36.69 -21.08
C HIS A 7 -6.69 -36.22 -21.81
N ASN A 8 -6.77 -35.07 -22.46
CA ASN A 8 -5.64 -34.51 -23.21
C ASN A 8 -4.64 -33.91 -22.19
N PRO A 9 -3.52 -34.60 -21.90
CA PRO A 9 -2.69 -34.31 -20.73
C PRO A 9 -2.00 -32.93 -20.81
N HIS A 10 -1.75 -32.45 -22.03
CA HIS A 10 -1.06 -31.19 -22.29
C HIS A 10 -1.89 -29.95 -21.89
N LEU A 11 -3.20 -29.97 -22.15
CA LEU A 11 -4.13 -28.88 -21.76
C LEU A 11 -4.32 -28.82 -20.24
N ILE A 12 -4.02 -29.93 -19.56
CA ILE A 12 -4.21 -30.08 -18.11
C ILE A 12 -2.95 -29.61 -17.40
N ASP A 13 -1.77 -29.91 -17.95
CA ASP A 13 -0.50 -29.37 -17.49
C ASP A 13 -0.47 -27.83 -17.62
N GLU A 14 -0.91 -27.28 -18.75
CA GLU A 14 -0.96 -25.82 -18.95
C GLU A 14 -1.91 -25.12 -17.96
N LYS A 15 -3.11 -25.68 -17.74
CA LYS A 15 -4.06 -25.17 -16.74
C LYS A 15 -3.53 -25.31 -15.31
N LEU A 16 -2.79 -26.37 -15.02
CA LEU A 16 -2.18 -26.60 -13.71
C LEU A 16 -1.04 -25.62 -13.45
N GLN A 17 -0.20 -25.35 -14.46
CA GLN A 17 0.87 -24.35 -14.38
C GLN A 17 0.33 -22.93 -14.19
N GLU A 18 -0.75 -22.56 -14.87
CA GLU A 18 -1.42 -21.28 -14.62
C GLU A 18 -1.95 -21.17 -13.19
N LYS A 19 -2.59 -22.24 -12.70
CA LYS A 19 -3.11 -22.28 -11.33
C LYS A 19 -1.98 -22.17 -10.31
N ALA A 20 -0.87 -22.85 -10.53
CA ALA A 20 0.34 -22.77 -9.70
C ALA A 20 0.92 -21.35 -9.70
N ARG A 21 1.02 -20.70 -10.87
CA ARG A 21 1.53 -19.33 -11.00
C ARG A 21 0.64 -18.32 -10.26
N LYS A 22 -0.69 -18.41 -10.45
CA LYS A 22 -1.66 -17.57 -9.76
C LYS A 22 -1.60 -17.77 -8.25
N TRP A 23 -1.46 -19.02 -7.79
CA TRP A 23 -1.29 -19.36 -6.39
C TRP A 23 -0.01 -18.79 -5.79
N GLN A 24 1.13 -18.95 -6.47
CA GLN A 24 2.41 -18.39 -6.04
C GLN A 24 2.35 -16.86 -5.95
N GLN A 25 1.77 -16.18 -6.93
CA GLN A 25 1.60 -14.72 -6.90
C GLN A 25 0.71 -14.27 -5.74
N LEU A 26 -0.38 -14.98 -5.47
CA LEU A 26 -1.28 -14.68 -4.36
C LEU A 26 -0.58 -14.89 -3.02
N GLN A 27 0.15 -16.00 -2.88
CA GLN A 27 0.86 -16.34 -1.66
C GLN A 27 1.98 -15.33 -1.35
N SER A 28 2.79 -14.98 -2.36
CA SER A 28 3.86 -13.99 -2.22
C SER A 28 3.31 -12.59 -1.87
N LYS A 29 2.13 -12.20 -2.38
CA LYS A 29 1.48 -10.94 -2.01
C LYS A 29 0.87 -10.97 -0.61
N ARG A 30 0.26 -12.09 -0.23
CA ARG A 30 -0.45 -12.24 1.05
C ARG A 30 0.51 -12.30 2.24
N TYR A 31 1.66 -12.96 2.08
CA TYR A 31 2.66 -13.15 3.14
C TYR A 31 3.93 -12.31 2.92
N SER A 32 3.84 -11.24 2.14
CA SER A 32 4.94 -10.29 2.00
C SER A 32 5.34 -9.74 3.37
N GLU A 33 6.65 -9.60 3.61
CA GLU A 33 7.27 -9.09 4.84
C GLU A 33 6.60 -7.79 5.35
N LYS A 34 6.13 -6.94 4.42
CA LYS A 34 5.44 -5.66 4.67
C LYS A 34 4.05 -5.79 5.30
N ARG A 35 3.49 -6.99 5.37
CA ARG A 35 2.17 -7.29 5.97
C ARG A 35 2.28 -8.21 7.19
N LYS A 36 3.49 -8.52 7.66
CA LYS A 36 3.67 -9.29 8.89
C LYS A 36 3.22 -8.44 10.08
N PHE A 37 2.63 -9.10 11.08
CA PHE A 37 2.21 -8.46 12.31
C PHE A 37 3.43 -7.82 13.00
N GLY A 38 3.32 -6.54 13.36
CA GLY A 38 4.44 -5.75 13.88
C GLY A 38 5.30 -5.05 12.82
N PHE A 39 4.93 -5.10 11.53
CA PHE A 39 5.57 -4.25 10.52
C PHE A 39 5.26 -2.78 10.80
N VAL A 40 6.27 -2.05 11.26
CA VAL A 40 6.24 -0.59 11.36
C VAL A 40 6.42 -0.04 9.96
N GLU A 41 5.48 0.77 9.52
CA GLU A 41 5.47 1.44 8.23
C GLU A 41 6.76 2.23 7.99
N ALA A 42 7.00 2.60 6.72
CA ALA A 42 8.19 3.32 6.27
C ALA A 42 8.60 4.42 7.26
N GLN A 43 9.90 4.46 7.55
CA GLN A 43 10.52 5.51 8.35
C GLN A 43 10.07 6.88 7.83
N LYS A 44 9.80 7.82 8.75
CA LYS A 44 9.45 9.19 8.37
C LYS A 44 10.65 9.78 7.63
N GLU A 45 10.54 9.87 6.31
CA GLU A 45 11.52 10.55 5.49
C GLU A 45 11.47 12.06 5.80
N ASP A 46 12.64 12.69 5.84
CA ASP A 46 12.74 14.12 6.12
C ASP A 46 12.09 14.93 4.99
N MET A 47 11.03 15.66 5.32
CA MET A 47 10.36 16.52 4.35
C MET A 47 11.26 17.71 3.98
N PRO A 48 11.17 18.21 2.73
CA PRO A 48 11.96 19.36 2.31
C PRO A 48 11.75 20.57 3.23
N PRO A 49 12.83 21.31 3.57
CA PRO A 49 12.76 22.42 4.51
C PRO A 49 11.86 23.57 4.00
N GLU A 50 11.65 23.66 2.69
CA GLU A 50 10.71 24.60 2.07
C GLU A 50 9.27 24.39 2.54
N HIS A 51 8.88 23.16 2.89
CA HIS A 51 7.54 22.86 3.35
C HIS A 51 7.23 23.55 4.69
N VAL A 52 8.14 23.43 5.65
CA VAL A 52 8.01 24.08 6.96
C VAL A 52 8.08 25.60 6.83
N ARG A 53 9.02 26.11 6.01
CA ARG A 53 9.15 27.55 5.76
C ARG A 53 7.89 28.16 5.15
N LYS A 54 7.24 27.45 4.23
CA LYS A 54 5.98 27.87 3.62
C LYS A 54 4.84 27.89 4.64
N ILE A 55 4.70 26.83 5.44
CA ILE A 55 3.66 26.73 6.47
C ILE A 55 3.74 27.91 7.45
N ILE A 56 4.94 28.19 7.99
CA ILE A 56 5.13 29.29 8.95
C ILE A 56 4.86 30.66 8.32
N ARG A 57 5.27 30.87 7.06
CA ARG A 57 5.00 32.12 6.34
C ARG A 57 3.51 32.33 6.05
N ASP A 58 2.82 31.27 5.64
CA ASP A 58 1.42 31.31 5.25
C ASP A 58 0.49 31.46 6.46
N GLN A 59 0.86 30.88 7.61
CA GLN A 59 0.12 31.01 8.87
C GLN A 59 0.42 32.33 9.60
N GLY A 60 1.68 32.78 9.55
CA GLY A 60 2.13 34.09 10.02
C GLY A 60 1.66 34.43 11.43
N ASP A 61 0.84 35.47 11.55
CA ASP A 61 0.29 36.01 12.81
C ASP A 61 -1.02 35.33 13.24
N MET A 62 -1.43 34.26 12.54
CA MET A 62 -2.67 33.54 12.78
C MET A 62 -3.93 34.43 12.75
N SER A 63 -3.86 35.63 12.14
CA SER A 63 -5.00 36.56 12.10
C SER A 63 -6.10 36.09 11.14
N SER A 64 -5.72 35.37 10.09
CA SER A 64 -6.65 34.85 9.07
C SER A 64 -7.63 33.82 9.64
N ARG A 65 -8.92 33.99 9.32
CA ARG A 65 -10.00 33.05 9.67
C ARG A 65 -9.76 31.64 9.12
N LYS A 66 -8.95 31.50 8.06
CA LYS A 66 -8.58 30.22 7.45
C LYS A 66 -7.85 29.28 8.43
N TYR A 67 -7.01 29.83 9.31
CA TYR A 67 -6.18 29.06 10.25
C TYR A 67 -6.79 29.01 11.67
N ARG A 68 -8.10 29.21 11.80
CA ARG A 68 -8.78 29.25 13.10
C ARG A 68 -8.60 27.97 13.92
N HIS A 69 -8.55 26.81 13.28
CA HIS A 69 -8.39 25.52 13.96
C HIS A 69 -6.96 25.30 14.44
N ASP A 70 -5.99 25.80 13.68
CA ASP A 70 -4.57 25.73 14.00
C ASP A 70 -4.22 26.63 15.20
N LYS A 71 -4.95 27.74 15.43
CA LYS A 71 -4.72 28.65 16.59
C LYS A 71 -4.67 27.93 17.93
N ARG A 72 -5.52 26.92 18.12
CA ARG A 72 -5.57 26.14 19.36
C ARG A 72 -4.32 25.27 19.52
N VAL A 73 -3.84 24.69 18.42
CA VAL A 73 -2.64 23.84 18.42
C VAL A 73 -1.39 24.67 18.71
N TYR A 74 -1.33 25.92 18.24
CA TYR A 74 -0.22 26.85 18.49
C TYR A 74 -0.06 27.30 19.94
N LEU A 75 -1.08 27.15 20.77
CA LEU A 75 -1.08 27.55 22.19
C LEU A 75 -0.98 26.36 23.15
N GLY A 76 -0.98 25.13 22.62
CA GLY A 76 -0.97 23.89 23.41
C GLY A 76 0.42 23.33 23.66
#